data_AF-A0A1T5IWR8-F1
#
_entry.id   AF-A0A1T5IWR8-F1
#
_cell.length_a   1.000
_cell.length_b   1.000
_cell.length_c   1.000
_cell.angle_alpha   90.00
_cell.angle_beta   90.00
_cell.angle_gamma   90.00
#
_symmetry.space_group_name_H-M   'P 1'
#
loop_
_entity.id
_entity.type
_entity.pdbx_description
1 polymer ?
#
loop_
_entity_poly.entity_id
_entity_poly.type
_entity_poly.pdbx_seq_one_letter_code
_entity_poly.pdbx_strand_id
1 'polypeptide(L)'
;MIKKDDKWQALADRYFEGETTLEEEVALREFLAGNDDPRFDGLRAVMGFLVAERRSSEARSRRLRWIPAVAAAVTVLIAAGVGMSRNTCVLYENGNRISDNTVVMEDVNNTLSELFGDSQRADVDDILGDLFN
;
A
#
# COMPACT_ATOMS: atom_id res chain seq x y z
N MET A 1 -14.11 35.49 12.13
CA MET A 1 -13.97 34.87 10.80
C MET A 1 -12.95 33.76 10.92
N ILE A 2 -13.41 32.51 11.10
CA ILE A 2 -12.51 31.35 11.10
C ILE A 2 -12.14 31.10 9.64
N LYS A 3 -10.84 31.04 9.31
CA LYS A 3 -10.43 30.79 7.92
C LYS A 3 -10.90 29.40 7.56
N LYS A 4 -11.47 29.23 6.35
CA LYS A 4 -11.98 27.95 5.85
C LYS A 4 -10.94 26.84 5.98
N ASP A 5 -9.66 27.19 5.85
CA ASP A 5 -8.49 26.33 6.00
C ASP A 5 -8.33 25.77 7.43
N ASP A 6 -8.63 26.55 8.46
CA ASP A 6 -8.47 26.15 9.86
C ASP A 6 -9.47 25.04 10.24
N LYS A 7 -10.66 25.05 9.61
CA LYS A 7 -11.68 24.01 9.80
C LYS A 7 -11.19 22.66 9.27
N TRP A 8 -10.60 22.64 8.08
CA TRP A 8 -10.12 21.41 7.45
C TRP A 8 -8.89 20.86 8.14
N GLN A 9 -8.04 21.73 8.68
CA GLN A 9 -6.91 21.32 9.51
C GLN A 9 -7.40 20.60 10.78
N ALA A 10 -8.33 21.20 11.53
CA ALA A 10 -8.86 20.57 12.75
C ALA A 10 -9.57 19.23 12.47
N LEU A 11 -10.22 19.11 11.30
CA LEU A 11 -10.86 17.86 10.90
C LEU A 11 -9.83 16.80 10.46
N ALA A 12 -8.73 17.23 9.83
CA ALA A 12 -7.61 16.34 9.50
C ALA A 12 -6.92 15.82 10.76
N ASP A 13 -6.71 16.66 11.76
CA ASP A 13 -6.08 16.27 13.03
C ASP A 13 -6.94 15.21 13.74
N ARG A 14 -8.26 15.42 13.83
CA ARG A 14 -9.22 14.43 14.36
C ARG A 14 -9.26 13.13 13.56
N TYR A 15 -9.07 13.20 12.23
CA TYR A 15 -8.99 12.01 11.40
C TYR A 15 -7.76 11.17 11.75
N PHE A 16 -6.60 11.80 11.95
CA PHE A 16 -5.40 11.10 12.41
C PHE A 16 -5.55 10.51 13.81
N GLU A 17 -6.39 11.11 14.65
CA GLU A 17 -6.75 10.61 15.99
C GLU A 17 -7.81 9.49 15.95
N GLY A 18 -8.44 9.24 14.79
CA GLY A 18 -9.48 8.23 14.62
C GLY A 18 -10.85 8.64 15.19
N GLU A 19 -11.08 9.94 15.40
CA GLU A 19 -12.31 10.49 16.00
C GLU A 19 -13.32 11.03 14.98
N THR A 20 -13.11 10.77 13.69
CA THR A 20 -14.01 11.22 12.61
C THR A 20 -15.13 10.23 12.35
N THR A 21 -16.28 10.76 11.94
CA THR A 21 -17.36 9.94 11.39
C THR A 21 -17.16 9.70 9.90
N LEU A 22 -17.84 8.69 9.35
CA LEU A 22 -17.80 8.40 7.91
C LEU A 22 -18.22 9.61 7.04
N GLU A 23 -19.20 10.39 7.51
CA GLU A 23 -19.67 11.59 6.82
C GLU A 23 -18.59 12.68 6.75
N GLU A 24 -17.83 12.84 7.85
CA GLU A 24 -16.71 13.76 7.92
C GLU A 24 -15.55 13.32 7.02
N GLU A 25 -15.28 12.02 6.96
CA GLU A 25 -14.25 11.43 6.09
C GLU A 25 -14.59 11.58 4.60
N VAL A 26 -15.86 11.40 4.22
CA VAL A 26 -16.33 11.65 2.85
C VAL A 26 -16.14 13.13 2.50
N ALA A 27 -16.50 14.03 3.41
CA ALA A 27 -16.32 15.48 3.20
C ALA A 27 -14.82 15.86 3.09
N LEU A 28 -13.95 15.22 3.88
CA LEU A 28 -12.50 15.34 3.78
C LEU A 28 -12.00 14.88 2.41
N ARG A 29 -12.46 13.72 1.93
CA ARG A 29 -12.09 13.19 0.62
C ARG A 29 -12.52 14.14 -0.52
N GLU A 30 -13.73 14.68 -0.46
CA GLU A 30 -14.19 15.67 -1.43
C GLU A 30 -13.37 16.97 -1.39
N PHE A 31 -13.02 17.44 -0.19
CA PHE A 31 -12.14 18.58 -0.01
C PHE A 31 -10.76 18.36 -0.62
N LEU A 32 -10.14 17.21 -0.33
CA LEU A 32 -8.81 16.86 -0.84
C LEU A 32 -8.79 16.69 -2.36
N ALA A 33 -9.88 16.21 -2.97
CA ALA A 33 -9.98 16.10 -4.42
C ALA A 33 -9.95 17.47 -5.13
N GLY A 34 -10.41 18.53 -4.47
CA GLY A 34 -10.44 19.90 -5.00
C GLY A 34 -9.31 20.82 -4.52
N ASN A 35 -8.45 20.36 -3.60
CA ASN A 35 -7.45 21.19 -2.94
C ASN A 35 -6.05 20.58 -3.02
N ASP A 36 -5.14 21.21 -3.78
CA ASP A 36 -3.75 20.80 -4.00
C ASP A 36 -2.74 21.45 -3.01
N ASP A 37 -3.18 21.88 -1.83
CA ASP A 37 -2.30 22.48 -0.82
C ASP A 37 -1.37 21.41 -0.18
N PRO A 38 -0.04 21.58 -0.25
CA PRO A 38 0.93 20.63 0.31
C PRO A 38 0.74 20.33 1.80
N ARG A 39 0.08 21.22 2.56
CA ARG A 39 -0.22 20.99 3.98
C ARG A 39 -1.03 19.71 4.23
N PHE A 40 -1.78 19.24 3.22
CA PHE A 40 -2.62 18.05 3.32
C PHE A 40 -2.04 16.82 2.57
N ASP A 41 -0.79 16.86 2.11
CA ASP A 41 -0.18 15.73 1.39
C ASP A 41 -0.08 14.47 2.27
N GLY A 42 0.22 14.63 3.56
CA GLY A 42 0.22 13.52 4.52
C GLY A 42 -1.16 12.88 4.65
N LEU A 43 -2.21 13.71 4.69
CA LEU A 43 -3.59 13.23 4.77
C LEU A 43 -4.03 12.53 3.48
N ARG A 44 -3.64 13.06 2.31
CA ARG A 44 -3.85 12.40 1.00
C ARG A 44 -3.18 11.02 0.95
N ALA A 45 -1.94 10.93 1.41
CA ALA A 45 -1.21 9.67 1.43
C ALA A 45 -1.94 8.62 2.30
N VAL A 46 -2.41 9.00 3.49
CA VAL A 46 -3.14 8.10 4.40
C VAL A 46 -4.51 7.71 3.84
N MET A 47 -5.23 8.66 3.24
CA MET A 47 -6.53 8.38 2.61
C MET A 47 -6.44 7.66 1.26
N GLY A 48 -5.25 7.25 0.83
CA GLY A 48 -5.06 6.49 -0.42
C GLY A 48 -5.26 7.32 -1.68
N PHE A 49 -5.15 8.65 -1.61
CA PHE A 49 -5.00 9.45 -2.81
C PHE A 49 -3.65 9.13 -3.43
N LEU A 50 -3.70 8.47 -4.58
CA LEU A 50 -2.56 8.42 -5.48
C LEU A 50 -2.30 9.87 -5.91
N VAL A 51 -1.35 10.52 -5.24
CA VAL A 51 -0.72 11.71 -5.80
C VAL A 51 -0.06 11.21 -7.08
N ALA A 52 -0.77 11.35 -8.19
CA ALA A 52 -0.15 11.28 -9.50
C ALA A 52 0.89 12.38 -9.46
N GLU A 53 2.14 11.98 -9.22
CA GLU A 53 3.30 12.83 -9.38
C GLU A 53 3.14 13.42 -10.78
N ARG A 54 2.67 14.68 -10.85
CA ARG A 54 2.77 15.45 -12.07
C ARG A 54 4.26 15.64 -12.21
N ARG A 55 4.92 14.63 -12.81
CA ARG A 55 6.24 14.79 -13.39
C ARG A 55 6.12 16.07 -14.17
N SER A 56 6.77 17.12 -13.68
CA SER A 56 7.01 18.31 -14.45
C SER A 56 7.74 17.81 -15.69
N SER A 57 6.98 17.49 -16.74
CA SER A 57 7.50 17.45 -18.07
C SER A 57 7.60 18.91 -18.50
N GLU A 58 8.52 19.65 -17.89
CA GLU A 58 9.36 20.56 -18.65
C GLU A 58 10.29 19.73 -19.57
N ALA A 59 9.70 18.80 -20.33
CA ALA A 59 10.27 18.30 -21.55
C ALA A 59 10.08 19.43 -22.57
N ARG A 60 11.00 20.39 -22.46
CA ARG A 60 11.29 21.40 -23.46
C ARG A 60 10.99 20.84 -24.85
N SER A 61 10.01 21.44 -25.50
CA SER A 61 9.64 21.09 -26.86
C SER A 61 10.88 21.10 -27.75
N ARG A 62 11.17 19.95 -28.36
CA ARG A 62 11.97 19.85 -29.58
C ARG A 62 11.72 18.48 -30.21
N ARG A 63 10.70 18.45 -31.07
CA ARG A 63 10.51 17.57 -32.24
C ARG A 63 11.27 16.25 -32.20
N LEU A 64 10.62 15.18 -31.75
CA LEU A 64 11.12 13.82 -31.94
C LEU A 64 10.55 13.23 -33.23
N ARG A 65 11.29 13.46 -34.33
CA ARG A 65 11.10 12.83 -35.64
C ARG A 65 11.68 11.40 -35.56
N TRP A 66 10.84 10.38 -35.72
CA TRP A 66 11.15 8.96 -36.03
C TRP A 66 12.10 8.16 -35.11
N ILE A 67 11.60 7.25 -34.26
CA ILE A 67 12.32 6.01 -33.87
C ILE A 67 11.36 4.85 -33.48
N PRO A 68 10.92 3.97 -34.40
CA PRO A 68 10.16 2.75 -34.05
C PRO A 68 11.10 1.57 -33.73
N ALA A 69 12.07 1.75 -32.83
CA ALA A 69 13.03 0.71 -32.44
C ALA A 69 13.17 0.50 -30.92
N VAL A 70 12.71 1.44 -30.09
CA VAL A 70 12.84 1.36 -28.63
C VAL A 70 11.73 0.49 -28.00
N ALA A 71 10.56 0.38 -28.64
CA ALA A 71 9.42 -0.35 -28.09
C ALA A 71 9.68 -1.85 -27.92
N ALA A 72 10.46 -2.48 -28.82
CA ALA A 72 10.74 -3.91 -28.76
C ALA A 72 11.72 -4.30 -27.63
N ALA A 73 12.61 -3.40 -27.22
CA ALA A 73 13.54 -3.69 -26.12
C ALA A 73 12.85 -3.59 -24.76
N VAL A 74 11.90 -2.66 -24.61
CA VAL A 74 11.14 -2.46 -23.35
C VAL A 74 10.22 -3.64 -23.06
N THR A 75 9.58 -4.24 -24.06
CA THR A 75 8.73 -5.42 -23.87
C THR A 75 9.51 -6.65 -23.41
N VAL A 76 10.73 -6.86 -23.92
CA VAL A 76 11.62 -7.96 -23.49
C VAL A 76 12.07 -7.78 -22.03
N LEU A 77 12.40 -6.55 -21.61
CA LEU A 77 12.78 -6.26 -20.23
C LEU A 77 11.61 -6.46 -19.25
N ILE A 78 10.40 -6.07 -19.65
CA ILE A 78 9.19 -6.29 -18.83
C ILE A 78 8.88 -7.79 -18.74
N ALA A 79 8.95 -8.54 -19.84
CA ALA A 79 8.73 -9.99 -19.83
C ALA A 79 9.77 -10.73 -18.97
N ALA A 80 11.04 -10.31 -18.99
CA ALA A 80 12.08 -10.87 -18.14
C ALA A 80 11.89 -10.52 -16.64
N GLY A 81 11.36 -9.33 -16.33
CA GLY A 81 11.12 -8.89 -14.94
C GLY A 81 9.89 -9.54 -14.28
N VAL A 82 8.80 -9.73 -15.04
CA VAL A 82 7.54 -10.30 -14.52
C VAL A 82 7.67 -11.80 -14.16
N GLY A 83 8.62 -12.52 -14.76
CA GLY A 83 8.89 -13.93 -14.43
C GLY A 83 9.73 -14.15 -13.16
N MET A 84 10.21 -13.09 -12.52
CA MET A 84 11.06 -13.19 -11.32
C MET A 84 10.25 -12.92 -10.05
N SER A 85 9.16 -13.66 -9.83
CA SER A 85 8.56 -13.75 -8.49
C SER A 85 9.47 -14.62 -7.63
N ARG A 86 10.36 -13.96 -6.88
CA ARG A 86 11.10 -14.63 -5.82
C ARG A 86 10.15 -14.64 -4.63
N ASN A 87 9.32 -15.68 -4.51
CA ASN A 87 8.52 -15.93 -3.31
C ASN A 87 9.48 -16.29 -2.17
N THR A 88 10.19 -15.28 -1.65
CA THR A 88 11.16 -15.45 -0.57
C THR A 88 10.43 -15.34 0.75
N CYS A 89 10.03 -16.48 1.30
CA CYS A 89 9.74 -16.56 2.72
C CYS A 89 11.09 -16.52 3.47
N VAL A 90 11.22 -15.61 4.43
CA VAL A 90 12.45 -15.40 5.18
C VAL A 90 12.09 -15.40 6.65
N LEU A 91 12.66 -16.34 7.40
CA LEU A 91 12.57 -16.39 8.84
C LEU A 91 13.85 -15.82 9.45
N TYR A 92 13.69 -15.04 10.51
CA TYR A 92 14.80 -14.57 11.32
C TYR A 92 14.75 -15.27 12.67
N GLU A 93 15.69 -16.20 12.89
CA GLU A 93 15.84 -16.90 14.16
C GLU A 93 17.18 -16.51 14.78
N ASN A 94 17.16 -15.95 16.00
CA ASN A 94 18.36 -15.58 16.75
C ASN A 94 19.38 -14.71 15.97
N GLY A 95 18.89 -13.83 15.09
CA GLY A 95 19.70 -12.95 14.23
C GLY A 95 20.23 -13.60 12.93
N ASN A 96 19.96 -14.88 12.71
CA ASN A 96 20.32 -15.58 11.48
C ASN A 96 19.15 -15.58 10.49
N ARG A 97 19.46 -15.33 9.22
CA ARG A 97 18.47 -15.33 8.14
C ARG A 97 18.35 -16.72 7.54
N ILE A 98 17.20 -17.35 7.72
CA ILE A 98 16.85 -18.64 7.11
C ILE A 98 15.94 -18.36 5.93
N SER A 99 16.35 -18.78 4.73
CA SER A 99 15.64 -18.49 3.48
C SER A 99 15.21 -19.74 2.73
N ASP A 100 15.37 -20.92 3.34
CA ASP A 100 14.89 -22.19 2.83
C ASP A 100 13.39 -22.30 3.11
N ASN A 101 12.59 -22.28 2.04
CA ASN A 101 11.14 -22.24 2.13
C ASN A 101 10.57 -23.44 2.90
N THR A 102 11.20 -24.62 2.79
CA THR A 102 10.71 -25.83 3.46
C THR A 102 10.86 -25.73 4.98
N VAL A 103 12.02 -25.25 5.43
CA VAL A 103 12.35 -25.07 6.84
C VAL A 103 11.52 -23.94 7.45
N VAL A 104 11.35 -22.83 6.73
CA VAL A 104 10.55 -21.69 7.23
C VAL A 104 9.08 -22.08 7.41
N MET A 105 8.51 -22.81 6.46
CA MET A 105 7.09 -23.19 6.54
C MET A 105 6.84 -24.30 7.58
N GLU A 106 7.80 -25.20 7.81
CA GLU A 106 7.75 -26.18 8.90
C GLU A 106 7.73 -25.48 10.27
N ASP A 107 8.61 -24.50 10.48
CA ASP A 107 8.68 -23.73 11.73
C ASP A 107 7.41 -22.92 11.99
N VAL A 108 6.88 -22.26 10.94
CA VAL A 108 5.58 -21.58 11.00
C VAL A 108 4.46 -22.55 11.36
N ASN A 109 4.41 -23.73 10.73
CA ASN A 109 3.37 -24.72 11.01
C ASN A 109 3.45 -25.26 12.45
N ASN A 110 4.66 -25.47 12.97
CA ASN A 110 4.88 -25.90 14.35
C ASN A 110 4.45 -24.81 15.35
N THR A 111 4.85 -23.56 15.10
CA THR A 111 4.46 -22.41 15.95
C THR A 111 2.94 -22.22 15.97
N LEU A 112 2.30 -22.30 14.80
CA LEU A 112 0.84 -22.21 14.70
C LEU A 112 0.18 -23.40 15.41
N SER A 113 0.69 -24.62 15.26
CA SER A 113 0.16 -25.78 15.98
C SER A 113 0.35 -25.68 17.49
N GLU A 114 1.37 -24.99 17.99
CA GLU A 114 1.57 -24.77 19.43
C GLU A 114 0.62 -23.70 19.99
N LEU A 115 0.42 -22.60 19.25
CA LEU A 115 -0.47 -21.51 19.64
C LEU A 115 -1.96 -21.88 19.53
N PHE A 116 -2.32 -22.62 18.48
CA PHE A 116 -3.70 -23.01 18.17
C PHE A 116 -4.03 -24.44 18.60
N GLY A 117 -3.05 -25.26 18.98
CA GLY A 117 -3.26 -26.65 19.41
C GLY A 117 -3.93 -26.82 20.76
N ASP A 118 -3.90 -25.79 21.62
CA ASP A 118 -4.60 -25.76 22.92
C ASP A 118 -5.98 -25.09 22.84
N SER A 119 -6.30 -24.49 21.68
CA SER A 119 -7.61 -23.92 21.41
C SER A 119 -8.46 -24.99 20.73
N GLN A 120 -9.48 -25.49 21.43
CA GLN A 120 -10.49 -26.40 20.89
C GLN A 120 -10.90 -26.03 19.46
N ARG A 121 -10.40 -26.79 18.48
CA ARG A 121 -11.05 -27.18 17.21
C ARG A 121 -12.08 -26.18 16.67
N ALA A 122 -11.68 -24.92 16.49
CA ALA A 122 -12.35 -23.99 15.59
C ALA A 122 -11.53 -24.01 14.31
N ASP A 123 -12.15 -24.49 13.25
CA ASP A 123 -11.51 -24.66 11.95
C ASP A 123 -10.99 -23.30 11.47
N VAL A 124 -9.71 -23.23 11.11
CA VAL A 124 -9.05 -21.99 10.71
C VAL A 124 -9.73 -21.43 9.46
N ASP A 125 -10.28 -22.31 8.62
CA ASP A 125 -11.03 -21.95 7.42
C ASP A 125 -12.36 -21.24 7.74
N ASP A 126 -13.02 -21.57 8.87
CA ASP A 126 -14.25 -20.88 9.30
C ASP A 126 -13.95 -19.45 9.77
N ILE A 127 -12.85 -19.24 10.49
CA ILE A 127 -12.46 -17.92 11.00
C ILE A 127 -12.03 -17.00 9.86
N LEU A 128 -11.26 -17.53 8.89
CA LEU A 128 -10.82 -16.75 7.73
C LEU A 128 -12.01 -16.46 6.79
N GLY A 129 -12.97 -17.38 6.68
CA GLY A 129 -14.20 -17.16 5.93
C GLY A 129 -15.06 -16.02 6.50
N ASP A 130 -15.15 -15.89 7.82
CA ASP A 130 -15.93 -14.84 8.48
C ASP A 130 -15.26 -13.45 8.41
N LEU A 131 -13.94 -13.40 8.30
CA LEU A 131 -13.19 -12.13 8.23
C LEU A 131 -13.22 -11.48 6.84
N PHE A 132 -13.37 -12.28 5.78
CA PHE A 132 -13.28 -11.82 4.39
C PHE A 132 -14.62 -11.89 3.64
N ASN A 133 -15.73 -12.07 4.35
CA ASN A 133 -17.09 -12.06 3.82
C ASN A 133 -17.90 -10.87 4.35
#